data_AF-A0A7W8D0C8-F1
#
_entry.id   AF-A0A7W8D0C8-F1
#
_cell.length_a   1.000
_cell.length_b   1.000
_cell.length_c   1.000
_cell.angle_alpha   90.00
_cell.angle_beta   90.00
_cell.angle_gamma   90.00
#
_symmetry.space_group_name_H-M   'P 1'
#
loop_
_entity.id
_entity.type
_entity.pdbx_description
1 polymer ?
#
loop_
_entity_poly.entity_id
_entity_poly.type
_entity_poly.pdbx_seq_one_letter_code
_entity_poly.pdbx_strand_id
1 'polypeptide(L)'
;MLLMIDNYDSFTFNVVQVLGTLYPDIKVVKNDEITVDAIEAMQPQAIVLSPGPGTPDRAGICLDVVSRYAGTIPMMGICLGHQTIAQAFGGKIIKANKPMHGKASDICIDTDHPLFYGLPDHIQAARYHSLIADRPSFPDQLRIIAEDKDGQIMALAHRELPVCGVQFHPESILAEHGIEIFRNFLIRIAGISPDELPAVPVQNALRPYLRKLTAGGKLDPTELKEAADVLRTHQASEVQAAALMTALKMQHIDLIDEQLADDPYIAGLLAQIE
;
A
#
# COMPACT_ATOMS: atom_id res chain seq x y z
N MET A 1 -1.79 7.44 15.02
CA MET A 1 -3.08 7.01 14.44
C MET A 1 -3.26 7.51 13.01
N LEU A 2 -3.59 6.58 12.11
CA LEU A 2 -3.99 6.82 10.72
C LEU A 2 -5.52 6.68 10.62
N LEU A 3 -6.18 7.67 10.02
CA LEU A 3 -7.63 7.65 9.82
C LEU A 3 -7.95 7.14 8.41
N MET A 4 -8.65 6.02 8.33
CA MET A 4 -9.18 5.47 7.08
C MET A 4 -10.67 5.83 6.97
N ILE A 5 -11.04 6.57 5.93
CA ILE A 5 -12.44 6.87 5.61
C ILE A 5 -12.92 5.87 4.56
N ASP A 6 -13.80 4.96 4.98
CA ASP A 6 -14.40 3.91 4.17
C ASP A 6 -15.60 4.43 3.36
N ASN A 7 -15.52 4.24 2.05
CA ASN A 7 -16.56 4.53 1.07
C ASN A 7 -17.40 3.28 0.74
N TYR A 8 -17.55 2.35 1.68
CA TYR A 8 -18.34 1.13 1.56
C TYR A 8 -17.84 0.17 0.48
N ASP A 9 -16.52 -0.01 0.41
CA ASP A 9 -15.90 -0.90 -0.58
C ASP A 9 -15.38 -2.20 0.04
N SER A 10 -15.57 -3.33 -0.65
CA SER A 10 -15.01 -4.60 -0.21
C SER A 10 -13.47 -4.60 -0.15
N PHE A 11 -12.80 -3.77 -0.95
CA PHE A 11 -11.36 -3.63 -0.96
C PHE A 11 -10.82 -2.78 0.19
N THR A 12 -11.66 -2.04 0.93
CA THR A 12 -11.24 -1.30 2.13
C THR A 12 -10.56 -2.23 3.13
N PHE A 13 -11.07 -3.45 3.31
CA PHE A 13 -10.45 -4.46 4.17
C PHE A 13 -9.02 -4.81 3.72
N ASN A 14 -8.79 -4.94 2.41
CA ASN A 14 -7.46 -5.24 1.87
C ASN A 14 -6.48 -4.07 2.10
N VAL A 15 -6.95 -2.83 1.90
CA VAL A 15 -6.15 -1.63 2.20
C VAL A 15 -5.75 -1.62 3.67
N VAL A 16 -6.71 -1.86 4.58
CA VAL A 16 -6.45 -1.91 6.02
C VAL A 16 -5.51 -3.05 6.40
N GLN A 17 -5.64 -4.22 5.76
CA GLN A 17 -4.75 -5.34 6.01
C GLN A 17 -3.31 -5.02 5.59
N VAL A 18 -3.11 -4.44 4.40
CA VAL A 18 -1.76 -4.07 3.91
C VAL A 18 -1.18 -2.91 4.71
N LEU A 19 -1.97 -1.87 5.01
CA LEU A 19 -1.49 -0.78 5.86
C LEU A 19 -1.23 -1.25 7.29
N GLY A 20 -2.02 -2.20 7.81
CA GLY A 20 -1.86 -2.74 9.16
C GLY A 20 -0.56 -3.53 9.35
N THR A 21 0.01 -4.10 8.27
CA THR A 21 1.35 -4.68 8.32
C THR A 21 2.46 -3.63 8.36
N LEU A 22 2.16 -2.37 8.00
CA LEU A 22 3.11 -1.26 7.99
C LEU A 22 2.89 -0.30 9.16
N TYR A 23 1.68 -0.15 9.66
CA TYR A 23 1.32 0.84 10.66
C TYR A 23 0.18 0.29 11.54
N PRO A 24 0.44 -0.01 12.83
CA PRO A 24 -0.49 -0.78 13.65
C PRO A 24 -1.72 0.02 14.14
N ASP A 25 -1.64 1.35 14.15
CA ASP A 25 -2.67 2.22 14.73
C ASP A 25 -3.58 2.84 13.65
N ILE A 26 -4.51 2.04 13.12
CA ILE A 26 -5.46 2.45 12.08
C ILE A 26 -6.88 2.52 12.65
N LYS A 27 -7.53 3.67 12.51
CA LYS A 27 -8.94 3.86 12.80
C LYS A 27 -9.75 3.92 11.51
N VAL A 28 -10.68 2.99 11.32
CA VAL A 28 -11.60 2.97 10.18
C VAL A 28 -12.94 3.58 10.58
N VAL A 29 -13.44 4.53 9.79
CA VAL A 29 -14.76 5.14 9.94
C VAL A 29 -15.44 5.22 8.58
N LYS A 30 -16.76 5.10 8.52
CA LYS A 30 -17.47 5.28 7.25
C LYS A 30 -17.65 6.75 6.93
N ASN A 31 -17.75 7.06 5.64
CA ASN A 31 -17.84 8.43 5.13
C ASN A 31 -19.08 9.24 5.59
N ASP A 32 -20.04 8.59 6.26
CA ASP A 32 -21.27 9.18 6.79
C ASP A 32 -21.43 8.99 8.32
N GLU A 33 -20.49 8.32 8.98
CA GLU A 33 -20.51 8.03 10.42
C GLU A 33 -19.66 9.02 11.25
N ILE A 34 -19.01 9.97 10.60
CA ILE A 34 -18.14 10.98 11.24
C ILE A 34 -18.39 12.35 10.62
N THR A 35 -18.21 13.41 11.40
CA THR A 35 -18.24 14.79 10.88
C THR A 35 -16.83 15.28 10.62
N VAL A 36 -16.70 16.24 9.71
CA VAL A 36 -15.41 16.90 9.43
C VAL A 36 -14.81 17.45 10.72
N ASP A 37 -15.57 18.18 11.54
CA ASP A 37 -15.08 18.74 12.81
C ASP A 37 -14.61 17.67 13.82
N ALA A 38 -15.23 16.48 13.83
CA ALA A 38 -14.81 15.39 14.70
C ALA A 38 -13.43 14.84 14.34
N ILE A 39 -12.99 14.95 13.08
CA ILE A 39 -11.65 14.54 12.64
C ILE A 39 -10.57 15.41 13.29
N GLU A 40 -10.81 16.71 13.43
CA GLU A 40 -9.87 17.65 14.05
C GLU A 40 -9.55 17.25 15.49
N ALA A 41 -10.58 16.84 16.25
CA ALA A 41 -10.43 16.38 17.62
C ALA A 41 -9.66 15.05 17.73
N MET A 42 -9.59 14.26 16.66
CA MET A 42 -8.83 13.00 16.63
C MET A 42 -7.34 13.20 16.33
N GLN A 43 -6.96 14.35 15.76
CA GLN A 43 -5.58 14.67 15.39
C GLN A 43 -4.86 13.53 14.64
N PRO A 44 -5.41 12.99 13.52
CA PRO A 44 -4.77 11.91 12.81
C PRO A 44 -3.46 12.37 12.17
N GLN A 45 -2.46 11.48 12.13
CA GLN A 45 -1.18 11.75 11.45
C GLN A 45 -1.32 11.76 9.93
N ALA A 46 -2.28 10.99 9.40
CA ALA A 46 -2.60 10.94 7.99
C ALA A 46 -4.05 10.47 7.79
N ILE A 47 -4.62 10.83 6.64
CA ILE A 47 -5.94 10.36 6.21
C ILE A 47 -5.79 9.52 4.95
N VAL A 48 -6.43 8.35 4.91
CA VAL A 48 -6.56 7.55 3.69
C VAL A 48 -8.03 7.52 3.29
N LEU A 49 -8.31 7.91 2.05
CA LEU A 49 -9.64 7.84 1.44
C LEU A 49 -9.73 6.55 0.62
N SER A 50 -10.60 5.65 1.04
CA SER A 50 -10.69 4.32 0.46
C SER A 50 -11.21 4.32 -0.99
N PRO A 51 -11.03 3.20 -1.71
CA PRO A 51 -11.85 2.90 -2.88
C PRO A 51 -13.35 2.90 -2.54
N GLY A 52 -14.20 2.96 -3.56
CA GLY A 52 -15.64 2.89 -3.37
C GLY A 52 -16.41 2.91 -4.69
N PRO A 53 -17.69 2.50 -4.67
CA PRO A 53 -18.58 2.66 -5.80
C PRO A 53 -19.01 4.13 -5.94
N GLY A 54 -19.45 4.51 -7.15
CA GLY A 54 -20.09 5.80 -7.39
C GLY A 54 -19.14 6.91 -7.77
N THR A 55 -19.49 8.15 -7.41
CA THR A 55 -18.79 9.39 -7.75
C THR A 55 -18.41 10.14 -6.47
N PRO A 56 -17.42 11.06 -6.51
CA PRO A 56 -17.05 11.84 -5.33
C PRO A 56 -18.22 12.61 -4.69
N ASP A 57 -19.20 13.08 -5.48
CA ASP A 57 -20.42 13.74 -4.97
C ASP A 57 -21.26 12.86 -4.03
N ARG A 58 -21.05 11.54 -4.05
CA ARG A 58 -21.74 10.57 -3.21
C ARG A 58 -20.83 9.93 -2.16
N ALA A 59 -19.58 10.38 -2.06
CA ALA A 59 -18.58 9.85 -1.13
C ALA A 59 -18.69 10.48 0.28
N GLY A 60 -19.91 10.75 0.75
CA GLY A 60 -20.17 11.36 2.05
C GLY A 60 -19.35 12.64 2.28
N ILE A 61 -18.65 12.71 3.41
CA ILE A 61 -17.84 13.88 3.80
C ILE A 61 -16.51 14.02 3.04
N CYS A 62 -16.14 13.09 2.15
CA CYS A 62 -14.76 13.02 1.65
C CYS A 62 -14.32 14.27 0.88
N LEU A 63 -15.20 14.93 0.12
CA LEU A 63 -14.88 16.20 -0.54
C LEU A 63 -14.57 17.29 0.50
N ASP A 64 -15.42 17.42 1.53
CA ASP A 64 -15.23 18.41 2.60
C ASP A 64 -13.95 18.15 3.40
N VAL A 65 -13.60 16.88 3.60
CA VAL A 65 -12.34 16.47 4.26
C VAL A 65 -11.14 16.95 3.46
N VAL A 66 -11.10 16.70 2.15
CA VAL A 66 -9.97 17.17 1.31
C VAL A 66 -9.92 18.70 1.32
N SER A 67 -11.04 19.37 1.10
CA SER A 67 -11.09 20.83 1.06
C SER A 67 -10.65 21.48 2.38
N ARG A 68 -10.96 20.88 3.54
CA ARG A 68 -10.59 21.44 4.84
C ARG A 68 -9.15 21.10 5.25
N TYR A 69 -8.72 19.86 5.03
CA TYR A 69 -7.52 19.33 5.67
C TYR A 69 -6.33 19.15 4.74
N ALA A 70 -6.45 19.33 3.42
CA ALA A 70 -5.33 19.13 2.48
C ALA A 70 -4.07 19.93 2.85
N GLY A 71 -4.23 21.10 3.47
CA GLY A 71 -3.12 21.95 3.91
C GLY A 71 -2.53 21.63 5.29
N THR A 72 -3.14 20.70 6.04
CA THR A 72 -2.79 20.46 7.46
C THR A 72 -2.56 18.99 7.79
N ILE A 73 -3.22 18.06 7.10
CA ILE A 73 -3.13 16.62 7.34
C ILE A 73 -2.75 15.93 6.02
N PRO A 74 -1.64 15.16 5.99
CA PRO A 74 -1.26 14.35 4.83
C PRO A 74 -2.37 13.39 4.39
N MET A 75 -2.56 13.24 3.07
CA MET A 75 -3.63 12.40 2.53
C MET A 75 -3.24 11.51 1.36
N MET A 76 -3.79 10.31 1.35
CA MET A 76 -3.76 9.41 0.19
C MET A 76 -5.17 9.02 -0.22
N GLY A 77 -5.50 9.20 -1.50
CA GLY A 77 -6.76 8.71 -2.07
C GLY A 77 -6.55 7.51 -2.99
N ILE A 78 -7.39 6.48 -2.86
CA ILE A 78 -7.32 5.27 -3.70
C ILE A 78 -8.61 5.14 -4.51
N CYS A 79 -8.51 4.98 -5.83
CA CYS A 79 -9.66 4.88 -6.74
C CYS A 79 -10.68 6.02 -6.57
N LEU A 80 -11.79 5.80 -5.86
CA LEU A 80 -12.75 6.87 -5.52
C LEU A 80 -12.11 7.98 -4.67
N GLY A 81 -11.21 7.63 -3.75
CA GLY A 81 -10.42 8.61 -3.01
C GLY A 81 -9.54 9.48 -3.92
N HIS A 82 -8.91 8.88 -4.94
CA HIS A 82 -8.14 9.60 -5.95
C HIS A 82 -9.02 10.58 -6.74
N GLN A 83 -10.21 10.13 -7.16
CA GLN A 83 -11.19 10.96 -7.86
C GLN A 83 -11.69 12.11 -6.96
N THR A 84 -11.88 11.84 -5.67
CA THR A 84 -12.30 12.83 -4.69
C THR A 84 -11.26 13.93 -4.55
N ILE A 85 -9.97 13.58 -4.47
CA ILE A 85 -8.89 14.57 -4.43
C ILE A 85 -8.88 15.40 -5.73
N ALA A 86 -8.96 14.76 -6.90
CA ALA A 86 -9.01 15.48 -8.17
C ALA A 86 -10.16 16.50 -8.20
N GLN A 87 -11.36 16.07 -7.78
CA GLN A 87 -12.56 16.91 -7.78
C GLN A 87 -12.52 18.03 -6.74
N ALA A 88 -12.00 17.78 -5.54
CA ALA A 88 -11.86 18.79 -4.50
C ALA A 88 -10.97 19.97 -4.92
N PHE A 89 -10.01 19.73 -5.82
CA PHE A 89 -9.16 20.77 -6.43
C PHE A 89 -9.70 21.30 -7.77
N GLY A 90 -10.95 20.98 -8.14
CA GLY A 90 -11.63 21.53 -9.32
C GLY A 90 -11.50 20.69 -10.60
N GLY A 91 -10.87 19.52 -10.53
CA GLY A 91 -10.86 18.57 -11.65
C GLY A 91 -12.24 17.95 -11.90
N LYS A 92 -12.49 17.48 -13.13
CA LYS A 92 -13.73 16.77 -13.45
C LYS A 92 -13.52 15.26 -13.46
N ILE A 93 -14.53 14.53 -13.02
CA ILE A 93 -14.58 13.08 -13.11
C ILE A 93 -15.50 12.67 -14.25
N ILE A 94 -14.96 11.94 -15.22
CA ILE A 94 -15.68 11.51 -16.43
C ILE A 94 -15.65 9.99 -16.55
N LYS A 95 -16.52 9.45 -17.40
CA LYS A 95 -16.48 8.02 -17.74
C LYS A 95 -15.21 7.71 -18.52
N ALA A 96 -14.54 6.62 -18.14
CA ALA A 96 -13.43 6.09 -18.92
C ALA A 96 -13.92 5.61 -20.29
N ASN A 97 -13.10 5.79 -21.33
CA ASN A 97 -13.40 5.30 -22.68
C ASN A 97 -13.61 3.77 -22.70
N LYS A 98 -12.91 3.05 -21.83
CA LYS A 98 -13.06 1.60 -21.63
C LYS A 98 -13.06 1.30 -20.13
N PRO A 99 -14.13 0.71 -19.56
CA PRO A 99 -14.10 0.27 -18.18
C PRO A 99 -13.08 -0.87 -18.00
N MET A 100 -12.34 -0.83 -16.90
CA MET A 100 -11.30 -1.81 -16.57
C MET A 100 -11.70 -2.57 -15.30
N HIS A 101 -11.70 -3.90 -15.34
CA HIS A 101 -12.04 -4.74 -14.20
C HIS A 101 -11.11 -5.95 -14.13
N GLY A 102 -10.34 -6.06 -13.04
CA GLY A 102 -9.52 -7.24 -12.73
C GLY A 102 -8.37 -7.50 -13.70
N LYS A 103 -7.85 -6.46 -14.37
CA LYS A 103 -6.70 -6.57 -15.28
C LYS A 103 -5.49 -5.89 -14.69
N ALA A 104 -4.35 -6.58 -14.70
CA ALA A 104 -3.06 -5.93 -14.56
C ALA A 104 -2.87 -4.99 -15.76
N SER A 105 -2.46 -3.76 -15.48
CA SER A 105 -2.10 -2.78 -16.49
C SER A 105 -0.71 -2.26 -16.20
N ASP A 106 0.04 -2.05 -17.27
CA ASP A 106 1.31 -1.36 -17.23
C ASP A 106 1.06 0.13 -17.00
N ILE A 107 1.72 0.68 -15.98
CA ILE A 107 1.59 2.07 -15.55
C ILE A 107 3.00 2.68 -15.51
N CYS A 108 3.18 3.76 -16.26
CA CYS A 108 4.38 4.58 -16.22
C CYS A 108 4.27 5.54 -15.03
N ILE A 109 5.30 5.60 -14.18
CA ILE A 109 5.31 6.40 -12.94
C ILE A 109 6.45 7.42 -12.92
N ASP A 110 6.20 8.55 -12.26
CA ASP A 110 7.20 9.56 -11.94
C ASP A 110 8.08 9.08 -10.78
N THR A 111 9.22 8.46 -11.09
CA THR A 111 10.15 7.89 -10.10
C THR A 111 10.83 8.94 -9.22
N ASP A 112 10.82 10.22 -9.63
CA ASP A 112 11.29 11.34 -8.81
C ASP A 112 10.25 11.73 -7.74
N HIS A 113 9.00 11.27 -7.87
CA HIS A 113 7.97 11.52 -6.87
C HIS A 113 8.21 10.69 -5.60
N PRO A 114 8.12 11.29 -4.39
CA PRO A 114 8.32 10.56 -3.13
C PRO A 114 7.45 9.31 -2.95
N LEU A 115 6.22 9.32 -3.48
CA LEU A 115 5.30 8.17 -3.48
C LEU A 115 5.88 6.92 -4.18
N PHE A 116 6.72 7.12 -5.19
CA PHE A 116 7.27 6.06 -6.04
C PHE A 116 8.78 5.84 -5.83
N TYR A 117 9.31 6.35 -4.72
CA TYR A 117 10.71 6.19 -4.37
C TYR A 117 11.14 4.71 -4.39
N GLY A 118 12.22 4.42 -5.13
CA GLY A 118 12.82 3.09 -5.22
C GLY A 118 12.07 2.10 -6.12
N LEU A 119 11.05 2.54 -6.85
CA LEU A 119 10.31 1.73 -7.82
C LEU A 119 10.86 1.90 -9.24
N PRO A 120 10.65 0.91 -10.12
CA PRO A 120 10.92 1.06 -11.56
C PRO A 120 9.99 2.11 -12.19
N ASP A 121 10.37 2.63 -13.35
CA ASP A 121 9.58 3.59 -14.13
C ASP A 121 8.27 3.00 -14.68
N HIS A 122 8.16 1.68 -14.74
CA HIS A 122 6.95 0.94 -15.09
C HIS A 122 6.58 -0.08 -14.02
N ILE A 123 5.30 -0.08 -13.62
CA ILE A 123 4.74 -1.04 -12.64
C ILE A 123 3.50 -1.74 -13.17
N GLN A 124 3.27 -2.97 -12.73
CA GLN A 124 2.01 -3.67 -12.93
C GLN A 124 1.05 -3.35 -11.77
N ALA A 125 -0.14 -2.84 -12.09
CA ALA A 125 -1.16 -2.55 -11.09
C ALA A 125 -2.55 -3.01 -11.51
N ALA A 126 -3.37 -3.35 -10.52
CA ALA A 126 -4.75 -3.78 -10.72
C ALA A 126 -5.69 -2.58 -10.90
N ARG A 127 -6.65 -2.70 -11.83
CA ARG A 127 -7.65 -1.66 -12.12
C ARG A 127 -9.08 -2.17 -12.01
N TYR A 128 -9.94 -1.40 -11.34
CA TYR A 128 -11.36 -1.72 -11.13
C TYR A 128 -12.27 -0.50 -11.31
N HIS A 129 -11.95 0.39 -12.27
CA HIS A 129 -12.64 1.67 -12.40
C HIS A 129 -13.37 1.85 -13.74
N SER A 130 -14.44 2.65 -13.67
CA SER A 130 -15.23 3.10 -14.82
C SER A 130 -15.23 4.62 -14.98
N LEU A 131 -14.66 5.33 -14.01
CA LEU A 131 -14.52 6.77 -13.95
C LEU A 131 -13.05 7.14 -13.81
N ILE A 132 -12.66 8.27 -14.38
CA ILE A 132 -11.29 8.81 -14.35
C ILE A 132 -11.31 10.32 -14.17
N ALA A 133 -10.20 10.87 -13.66
CA ALA A 133 -9.93 12.29 -13.72
C ALA A 133 -9.73 12.75 -15.17
N ASP A 134 -10.41 13.82 -15.57
CA ASP A 134 -10.37 14.38 -16.91
C ASP A 134 -9.11 15.23 -17.11
N ARG A 135 -8.23 14.79 -18.03
CA ARG A 135 -6.97 15.47 -18.32
C ARG A 135 -7.14 16.91 -18.86
N PRO A 136 -8.04 17.20 -19.81
CA PRO A 136 -8.29 18.56 -20.29
C PRO A 136 -8.71 19.56 -19.20
N SER A 137 -9.38 19.10 -18.15
CA SER A 137 -9.78 19.94 -17.00
C SER A 137 -8.93 19.71 -15.76
N PHE A 138 -7.75 19.12 -15.91
CA PHE A 138 -6.87 18.82 -14.79
C PHE A 138 -6.34 20.12 -14.16
N PRO A 139 -6.51 20.32 -12.84
CA PRO A 139 -6.22 21.60 -12.21
C PRO A 139 -4.71 21.84 -12.05
N ASP A 140 -4.28 23.10 -12.22
CA ASP A 140 -2.87 23.49 -12.16
C ASP A 140 -2.21 23.22 -10.80
N GLN A 141 -2.99 23.17 -9.72
CA GLN A 141 -2.51 22.86 -8.37
C GLN A 141 -2.08 21.39 -8.21
N LEU A 142 -2.57 20.53 -9.10
CA LEU A 142 -2.19 19.13 -9.14
C LEU A 142 -1.15 18.89 -10.23
N ARG A 143 -0.37 17.83 -10.06
CA ARG A 143 0.48 17.23 -11.07
C ARG A 143 0.11 15.78 -11.27
N ILE A 144 0.26 15.32 -12.50
CA ILE A 144 0.10 13.92 -12.88
C ILE A 144 1.43 13.24 -12.59
N ILE A 145 1.40 12.14 -11.83
CA ILE A 145 2.60 11.43 -11.38
C ILE A 145 2.59 9.95 -11.80
N ALA A 146 1.51 9.48 -12.44
CA ALA A 146 1.50 8.21 -13.14
C ALA A 146 0.43 8.19 -14.24
N GLU A 147 0.69 7.45 -15.30
CA GLU A 147 -0.19 7.30 -16.46
C GLU A 147 -0.21 5.89 -17.03
N ASP A 148 -1.29 5.52 -17.70
CA ASP A 148 -1.31 4.33 -18.57
C ASP A 148 -0.89 4.66 -20.01
N LYS A 149 -0.72 3.63 -20.83
CA LYS A 149 -0.35 3.75 -22.26
C LYS A 149 -1.32 4.59 -23.11
N ASP A 150 -2.56 4.78 -22.65
CA ASP A 150 -3.59 5.54 -23.35
C ASP A 150 -3.65 7.01 -22.83
N GLY A 151 -2.72 7.41 -21.95
CA GLY A 151 -2.63 8.75 -21.36
C GLY A 151 -3.65 9.02 -20.25
N GLN A 152 -4.27 7.97 -19.69
CA GLN A 152 -5.18 8.11 -18.57
C GLN A 152 -4.40 8.36 -17.29
N ILE A 153 -4.87 9.32 -16.48
CA ILE A 153 -4.25 9.68 -15.20
C ILE A 153 -4.40 8.51 -14.23
N MET A 154 -3.28 7.91 -13.85
CA MET A 154 -3.22 6.77 -12.93
C MET A 154 -2.77 7.17 -11.53
N ALA A 155 -2.10 8.30 -11.36
CA ALA A 155 -1.85 8.91 -10.07
C ALA A 155 -1.66 10.42 -10.19
N LEU A 156 -2.01 11.12 -9.11
CA LEU A 156 -1.86 12.57 -8.98
C LEU A 156 -1.24 12.93 -7.63
N ALA A 157 -0.65 14.11 -7.56
CA ALA A 157 -0.24 14.73 -6.32
C ALA A 157 -0.46 16.24 -6.38
N HIS A 158 -0.73 16.85 -5.23
CA HIS A 158 -0.67 18.30 -5.10
C HIS A 158 0.78 18.75 -5.25
N ARG A 159 0.98 19.93 -5.87
CA ARG A 159 2.34 20.45 -6.11
C ARG A 159 3.07 20.87 -4.84
N GLU A 160 2.32 21.36 -3.85
CA GLU A 160 2.86 21.96 -2.62
C GLU A 160 2.40 21.26 -1.32
N LEU A 161 1.36 20.41 -1.39
CA LEU A 161 0.71 19.85 -0.21
C LEU A 161 0.97 18.34 -0.14
N PRO A 162 1.00 17.72 1.05
CA PRO A 162 1.23 16.29 1.23
C PRO A 162 -0.02 15.46 0.86
N VAL A 163 -0.58 15.71 -0.31
CA VAL A 163 -1.81 15.08 -0.81
C VAL A 163 -1.51 14.39 -2.13
N CYS A 164 -1.79 13.10 -2.19
CA CYS A 164 -1.65 12.31 -3.41
C CYS A 164 -2.80 11.33 -3.57
N GLY A 165 -2.97 10.79 -4.77
CA GLY A 165 -3.92 9.70 -4.96
C GLY A 165 -3.56 8.81 -6.15
N VAL A 166 -3.93 7.54 -6.05
CA VAL A 166 -3.73 6.52 -7.08
C VAL A 166 -5.07 5.99 -7.58
N GLN A 167 -5.23 5.90 -8.89
CA GLN A 167 -6.46 5.42 -9.54
C GLN A 167 -6.51 3.88 -9.62
N PHE A 168 -5.36 3.22 -9.47
CA PHE A 168 -5.23 1.77 -9.36
C PHE A 168 -5.29 1.32 -7.89
N HIS A 169 -5.27 0.01 -7.69
CA HIS A 169 -5.44 -0.64 -6.38
C HIS A 169 -4.11 -1.25 -5.90
N PRO A 170 -3.26 -0.49 -5.17
CA PRO A 170 -2.01 -1.01 -4.60
C PRO A 170 -2.24 -2.13 -3.57
N GLU A 171 -3.43 -2.23 -2.99
CA GLU A 171 -3.81 -3.31 -2.07
C GLU A 171 -4.12 -4.64 -2.77
N SER A 172 -4.21 -4.66 -4.10
CA SER A 172 -4.52 -5.87 -4.86
C SER A 172 -3.34 -6.84 -4.84
N ILE A 173 -3.65 -8.15 -4.79
CA ILE A 173 -2.64 -9.22 -4.91
C ILE A 173 -1.90 -9.18 -6.26
N LEU A 174 -2.46 -8.49 -7.25
CA LEU A 174 -1.88 -8.31 -8.58
C LEU A 174 -0.96 -7.08 -8.67
N ALA A 175 -0.81 -6.30 -7.58
CA ALA A 175 0.06 -5.14 -7.52
C ALA A 175 1.39 -5.52 -6.86
N GLU A 176 2.44 -5.71 -7.67
CA GLU A 176 3.75 -6.19 -7.20
C GLU A 176 4.42 -5.20 -6.23
N HIS A 177 4.17 -3.91 -6.40
CA HIS A 177 4.80 -2.82 -5.64
C HIS A 177 3.85 -2.10 -4.67
N GLY A 178 2.73 -2.73 -4.33
CA GLY A 178 1.68 -2.12 -3.52
C GLY A 178 2.12 -1.70 -2.12
N ILE A 179 2.89 -2.57 -1.46
CA ILE A 179 3.38 -2.36 -0.09
C ILE A 179 4.37 -1.18 -0.06
N GLU A 180 5.24 -1.10 -1.05
CA GLU A 180 6.23 -0.03 -1.20
C GLU A 180 5.56 1.32 -1.41
N ILE A 181 4.49 1.40 -2.21
CA ILE A 181 3.71 2.63 -2.41
C ILE A 181 3.10 3.10 -1.08
N PHE A 182 2.48 2.20 -0.32
CA PHE A 182 1.93 2.55 0.99
C PHE A 182 3.01 2.99 1.98
N ARG A 183 4.14 2.29 2.02
CA ARG A 183 5.27 2.67 2.87
C ARG A 183 5.82 4.05 2.49
N ASN A 184 5.98 4.31 1.20
CA ASN A 184 6.45 5.60 0.70
C ASN A 184 5.49 6.72 1.07
N PHE A 185 4.18 6.50 1.01
CA PHE A 185 3.19 7.44 1.54
C PHE A 185 3.42 7.72 3.03
N LEU A 186 3.48 6.68 3.87
CA LEU A 186 3.63 6.83 5.32
C LEU A 186 4.91 7.60 5.68
N ILE A 187 6.06 7.21 5.10
CA ILE A 187 7.36 7.80 5.44
C ILE A 187 7.55 9.18 4.80
N ARG A 188 7.34 9.26 3.48
CA ARG A 188 7.86 10.38 2.67
C ARG A 188 6.83 11.48 2.45
N ILE A 189 5.56 11.19 2.69
CA ILE A 189 4.46 12.15 2.52
C ILE A 189 3.82 12.46 3.88
N ALA A 190 3.51 11.44 4.67
CA ALA A 190 2.94 11.61 6.01
C ALA A 190 3.98 11.91 7.10
N GLY A 191 5.27 11.74 6.82
CA GLY A 191 6.34 12.07 7.76
C GLY A 191 6.40 11.15 8.98
N ILE A 192 5.83 9.94 8.89
CA ILE A 192 5.92 8.92 9.94
C ILE A 192 7.35 8.39 9.96
N SER A 193 7.95 8.31 11.15
CA SER A 193 9.33 7.86 11.30
C SER A 193 9.48 6.42 10.77
N PRO A 194 10.51 6.10 9.98
CA PRO A 194 10.79 4.72 9.58
C PRO A 194 10.94 3.77 10.78
N ASP A 195 11.38 4.27 11.94
CA ASP A 195 11.56 3.49 13.17
C ASP A 195 10.22 3.08 13.80
N GLU A 196 9.12 3.75 13.44
CA GLU A 196 7.75 3.40 13.86
C GLU A 196 7.11 2.34 12.94
N LEU A 197 7.76 2.02 11.81
CA LEU A 197 7.25 1.07 10.83
C LEU A 197 8.04 -0.25 10.90
N PRO A 198 7.38 -1.42 10.93
CA PRO A 198 8.05 -2.69 10.76
C PRO A 198 8.74 -2.74 9.40
N ALA A 199 9.77 -3.59 9.27
CA ALA A 199 10.46 -3.77 8.00
C ALA A 199 9.50 -4.28 6.90
N VAL A 200 9.75 -3.89 5.64
CA VAL A 200 8.96 -4.40 4.51
C VAL A 200 9.31 -5.86 4.28
N PRO A 201 8.31 -6.76 4.23
CA PRO A 201 8.53 -8.09 3.69
C PRO A 201 8.94 -7.97 2.22
N VAL A 202 10.18 -8.29 1.90
CA VAL A 202 10.65 -8.41 0.52
C VAL A 202 9.92 -9.61 -0.10
N GLN A 203 8.98 -9.32 -1.01
CA GLN A 203 8.25 -10.37 -1.71
C GLN A 203 9.24 -11.31 -2.41
N ASN A 204 9.19 -12.59 -2.04
CA ASN A 204 10.02 -13.67 -2.58
C ASN A 204 11.46 -13.76 -2.04
N ALA A 205 11.80 -13.04 -0.97
CA ALA A 205 13.14 -13.13 -0.39
C ALA A 205 13.56 -14.56 -0.04
N LEU A 206 12.61 -15.39 0.42
CA LEU A 206 12.87 -16.80 0.73
C LEU A 206 12.64 -17.77 -0.44
N ARG A 207 12.14 -17.30 -1.58
CA ARG A 207 11.77 -18.15 -2.72
C ARG A 207 12.94 -18.95 -3.30
N PRO A 208 14.17 -18.40 -3.46
CA PRO A 208 15.31 -19.18 -3.94
C PRO A 208 15.62 -20.37 -3.02
N TYR A 209 15.63 -20.14 -1.71
CA TYR A 209 15.94 -21.15 -0.71
C TYR A 209 14.84 -22.21 -0.62
N LEU A 210 13.58 -21.78 -0.60
CA LEU A 210 12.41 -22.68 -0.62
C LEU A 210 12.40 -23.59 -1.86
N ARG A 211 12.73 -23.07 -3.04
CA ARG A 211 12.85 -23.88 -4.26
C ARG A 211 13.94 -24.94 -4.15
N LYS A 212 15.09 -24.58 -3.58
CA LYS A 212 16.21 -25.52 -3.40
C LYS A 212 15.83 -26.65 -2.43
N LEU A 213 15.21 -26.30 -1.31
CA LEU A 213 14.76 -27.26 -0.29
C LEU A 213 13.65 -28.18 -0.79
N THR A 214 12.65 -27.63 -1.49
CA THR A 214 11.54 -28.42 -2.05
C THR A 214 11.96 -29.35 -3.20
N ALA A 215 13.06 -29.03 -3.88
CA ALA A 215 13.70 -29.90 -4.87
C ALA A 215 14.61 -30.99 -4.23
N GLY A 216 14.65 -31.10 -2.90
CA GLY A 216 15.50 -32.06 -2.18
C GLY A 216 16.96 -31.63 -2.04
N GLY A 217 17.29 -30.39 -2.43
CA GLY A 217 18.60 -29.79 -2.18
C GLY A 217 18.75 -29.33 -0.73
N LYS A 218 20.00 -29.09 -0.31
CA LYS A 218 20.36 -28.50 0.98
C LYS A 218 20.86 -27.07 0.79
N LEU A 219 20.57 -26.21 1.76
CA LEU A 219 21.20 -24.89 1.83
C LEU A 219 22.64 -25.04 2.34
N ASP A 220 23.56 -24.31 1.74
CA ASP A 220 24.93 -24.17 2.28
C ASP A 220 24.98 -23.15 3.43
N PRO A 221 26.10 -23.04 4.17
CA PRO A 221 26.20 -22.12 5.30
C PRO A 221 25.98 -20.64 4.95
N THR A 222 26.27 -20.23 3.71
CA THR A 222 26.06 -18.85 3.24
C THR A 222 24.58 -18.62 3.01
N GLU A 223 23.92 -19.52 2.28
CA GLU A 223 22.48 -19.46 2.01
C GLU A 223 21.64 -19.55 3.30
N LEU A 224 22.07 -20.35 4.28
CA LEU A 224 21.45 -20.42 5.60
C LEU A 224 21.51 -19.06 6.31
N LYS A 225 22.68 -18.42 6.28
CA LYS A 225 22.86 -17.10 6.88
C LYS A 225 22.01 -16.03 6.19
N GLU A 226 21.95 -16.04 4.86
CA GLU A 226 21.11 -15.12 4.10
C GLU A 226 19.62 -15.34 4.39
N ALA A 227 19.15 -16.59 4.42
CA ALA A 227 17.76 -16.91 4.76
C ALA A 227 17.42 -16.50 6.21
N ALA A 228 18.36 -16.69 7.14
CA ALA A 228 18.24 -16.23 8.52
C ALA A 228 18.20 -14.70 8.63
N ASP A 229 19.02 -13.98 7.88
CA ASP A 229 18.99 -12.52 7.83
C ASP A 229 17.67 -11.99 7.27
N VAL A 230 17.10 -12.64 6.26
CA VAL A 230 15.76 -12.31 5.73
C VAL A 230 14.68 -12.51 6.80
N LEU A 231 14.74 -13.59 7.58
CA LEU A 231 13.81 -13.83 8.68
C LEU A 231 13.96 -12.80 9.80
N ARG A 232 15.19 -12.55 10.25
CA ARG A 232 15.54 -11.60 11.32
C ARG A 232 15.17 -10.16 10.98
N THR A 233 15.31 -9.78 9.73
CA THR A 233 14.93 -8.44 9.26
C THR A 233 13.45 -8.33 8.92
N HIS A 234 12.63 -9.36 9.24
CA HIS A 234 11.21 -9.46 8.89
C HIS A 234 10.93 -9.17 7.40
N GLN A 235 11.88 -9.54 6.54
CA GLN A 235 11.80 -9.34 5.09
C GLN A 235 11.07 -10.49 4.38
N ALA A 236 10.43 -11.41 5.10
CA ALA A 236 9.61 -12.47 4.54
C ALA A 236 8.19 -12.46 5.12
N SER A 237 7.21 -12.87 4.33
CA SER A 237 5.85 -13.06 4.85
C SER A 237 5.80 -14.21 5.85
N GLU A 238 4.81 -14.21 6.76
CA GLU A 238 4.59 -15.33 7.69
C GLU A 238 4.49 -16.68 6.98
N VAL A 239 3.81 -16.73 5.82
CA VAL A 239 3.70 -17.95 5.01
C VAL A 239 5.06 -18.42 4.50
N GLN A 240 5.91 -17.49 4.03
CA GLN A 240 7.26 -17.82 3.55
C GLN A 240 8.16 -18.26 4.70
N ALA A 241 8.08 -17.58 5.84
CA ALA A 241 8.81 -17.94 7.04
C ALA A 241 8.41 -19.34 7.54
N ALA A 242 7.11 -19.61 7.67
CA ALA A 242 6.59 -20.91 8.08
C ALA A 242 6.97 -22.03 7.09
N ALA A 243 6.87 -21.76 5.79
CA ALA A 243 7.25 -22.73 4.76
C ALA A 243 8.75 -23.07 4.83
N LEU A 244 9.62 -22.07 5.05
CA LEU A 244 11.06 -22.27 5.13
C LEU A 244 11.41 -23.09 6.36
N MET A 245 10.89 -22.69 7.53
CA MET A 245 11.10 -23.36 8.81
C MET A 245 10.65 -24.82 8.75
N THR A 246 9.49 -25.08 8.15
CA THR A 246 8.98 -26.45 7.93
C THR A 246 9.93 -27.26 7.05
N ALA A 247 10.36 -26.70 5.92
CA ALA A 247 11.25 -27.38 4.98
C ALA A 247 12.62 -27.73 5.59
N LEU A 248 13.16 -26.87 6.45
CA LEU A 248 14.42 -27.11 7.16
C LEU A 248 14.28 -28.18 8.24
N LYS A 249 13.18 -28.14 9.01
CA LYS A 249 12.84 -29.16 10.01
C LYS A 249 12.70 -30.55 9.38
N MET A 250 12.06 -30.65 8.21
CA MET A 250 11.97 -31.90 7.43
C MET A 250 13.33 -32.46 6.99
N GLN A 251 14.36 -31.63 6.89
CA GLN A 251 15.73 -32.03 6.53
C GLN A 251 16.67 -32.16 7.73
N HIS A 252 16.17 -32.02 8.96
CA HIS A 252 16.96 -31.99 10.19
C HIS A 252 18.07 -30.92 10.17
N ILE A 253 17.77 -29.75 9.58
CA ILE A 253 18.66 -28.60 9.57
C ILE A 253 18.14 -27.59 10.59
N ASP A 254 18.89 -27.38 11.65
CA ASP A 254 18.62 -26.32 12.62
C ASP A 254 19.11 -24.99 12.06
N LEU A 255 18.18 -24.10 11.74
CA LEU A 255 18.47 -22.72 11.33
C LEU A 255 18.70 -21.80 12.55
N ILE A 256 18.54 -22.35 13.75
CA ILE A 256 18.54 -21.62 15.01
C ILE A 256 19.99 -21.52 15.49
N ASP A 257 20.63 -20.40 15.19
CA ASP A 257 21.66 -19.88 16.09
C ASP A 257 20.96 -19.31 17.33
N GLU A 258 21.62 -19.29 18.51
CA GLU A 258 21.01 -18.87 19.80
C GLU A 258 20.28 -17.51 19.71
N GLN A 259 20.66 -16.66 18.75
CA GLN A 259 20.08 -15.34 18.53
C GLN A 259 18.72 -15.30 17.79
N LEU A 260 18.33 -16.34 17.03
CA LEU A 260 17.01 -16.39 16.37
C LEU A 260 15.90 -16.93 17.28
N ALA A 261 16.27 -17.67 18.33
CA ALA A 261 15.32 -18.23 19.30
C ALA A 261 14.69 -17.15 20.20
N ASP A 262 15.40 -16.05 20.43
CA ASP A 262 14.96 -14.94 21.28
C ASP A 262 14.06 -13.93 20.55
N ASP A 263 13.87 -14.06 19.23
CA ASP A 263 12.97 -13.21 18.45
C ASP A 263 11.49 -13.62 18.70
N PRO A 264 10.64 -12.75 19.29
CA PRO A 264 9.26 -13.11 19.64
C PRO A 264 8.40 -13.49 18.44
N TYR A 265 8.67 -12.94 17.26
CA TYR A 265 7.96 -13.25 16.02
C TYR A 265 8.36 -14.64 15.51
N ILE A 266 9.65 -14.97 15.54
CA ILE A 266 10.16 -16.30 15.15
C ILE A 266 9.71 -17.37 16.16
N ALA A 267 9.73 -17.08 17.46
CA ALA A 267 9.23 -17.97 18.50
C ALA A 267 7.72 -18.27 18.32
N GLY A 268 6.92 -17.26 17.97
CA GLY A 268 5.50 -17.43 17.65
C GLY A 268 5.26 -18.32 16.43
N LEU A 269 6.05 -18.16 15.37
CA LEU A 269 6.01 -19.03 14.19
C LEU A 269 6.42 -20.48 14.51
N LEU A 270 7.47 -20.66 15.31
CA LEU A 270 7.93 -21.99 15.75
C LEU A 270 6.86 -22.75 16.53
N ALA A 271 6.17 -22.07 17.46
CA ALA A 271 5.09 -22.66 18.25
C ALA A 271 3.87 -23.11 17.41
N GLN A 272 3.71 -22.61 16.18
CA GLN A 272 2.66 -23.06 15.26
C GLN A 272 3.06 -24.27 14.40
N ILE A 273 4.36 -24.63 14.38
CA ILE A 273 4.95 -25.71 13.56
C ILE A 273 5.34 -26.93 14.42
N GLU A 274 5.15 -26.85 15.75
CA GLU A 274 5.21 -27.98 16.68
C GLU A 274 3.88 -28.75 16.75
#